data_AF-A0A7J0CIW5-F1
#
_entry.id   AF-A0A7J0CIW5-F1
#
_cell.length_a   1.000
_cell.length_b   1.000
_cell.length_c   1.000
_cell.angle_alpha   90.00
_cell.angle_beta   90.00
_cell.angle_gamma   90.00
#
_symmetry.space_group_name_H-M   'P 1'
#
loop_
_entity.id
_entity.type
_entity.pdbx_description
1 polymer ?
#
loop_
_entity_poly.entity_id
_entity_poly.type
_entity_poly.pdbx_seq_one_letter_code
_entity_poly.pdbx_strand_id
1 'polypeptide(L)'
;MRPDFDRELIPRDDALHLIGALNVMKDKAHNAAHQWELLDEDGRVPAAPSYTVLLQHATDAQDLSREVLRLTSEFARSPHHTTRDGSTVLKKLASATTASSHAPPYFAKTAEYALSLLRSTTPADRQYLSNNMVHDHATGRSYLRRTSESLRDAAKELHDHLGFQRFLAQLTRQESPPAPPAPRPGGRPR
;
A
#
# COMPACT_ATOMS: atom_id res chain seq x y z
N MET A 1 36.71 13.40 3.01
CA MET A 1 35.42 13.62 3.71
C MET A 1 34.71 12.28 3.74
N ARG A 2 34.53 11.64 4.91
CA ARG A 2 33.73 10.40 4.98
C ARG A 2 32.27 10.81 4.77
N PRO A 3 31.52 10.22 3.83
CA PRO A 3 30.10 10.50 3.71
C PRO A 3 29.44 10.05 5.02
N ASP A 4 28.62 10.92 5.59
CA ASP A 4 27.92 10.67 6.85
C ASP A 4 26.67 9.83 6.55
N PHE A 5 26.89 8.59 6.11
CA PHE A 5 25.84 7.67 5.66
C PHE A 5 24.82 7.37 6.76
N ASP A 6 25.22 7.45 8.03
CA ASP A 6 24.34 7.21 9.19
C ASP A 6 23.21 8.24 9.30
N ARG A 7 23.36 9.43 8.70
CA ARG A 7 22.32 10.49 8.67
C ARG A 7 21.33 10.37 7.51
N GLU A 8 21.67 9.61 6.47
CA GLU A 8 20.86 9.51 5.24
C GLU A 8 20.00 8.23 5.17
N LEU A 9 20.22 7.28 6.09
CA LEU A 9 19.59 5.97 6.04
C LEU A 9 18.40 5.84 6.99
N ILE A 10 17.39 5.07 6.59
CA ILE A 10 16.24 4.70 7.45
C ILE A 10 16.69 3.57 8.37
N PRO A 11 16.59 3.69 9.70
CA PRO A 11 16.94 2.61 10.62
C PRO A 11 16.26 1.31 10.23
N ARG A 12 17.03 0.21 10.32
CA ARG A 12 16.58 -1.11 9.85
C ARG A 12 15.24 -1.52 10.46
N ASP A 13 15.06 -1.30 11.76
CA ASP A 13 13.85 -1.72 12.47
C ASP A 13 12.63 -0.89 12.05
N ASP A 14 12.81 0.41 11.82
CA ASP A 14 11.77 1.30 11.29
C ASP A 14 11.37 0.91 9.87
N ALA A 15 12.35 0.61 9.01
CA ALA A 15 12.11 0.14 7.65
C ALA A 15 11.35 -1.20 7.64
N LEU A 16 11.72 -2.16 8.50
CA LEU A 16 11.03 -3.44 8.62
C LEU A 16 9.59 -3.29 9.12
N HIS A 17 9.37 -2.43 10.12
CA HIS A 17 8.03 -2.14 10.62
C HIS A 17 7.14 -1.55 9.52
N LEU A 18 7.67 -0.58 8.77
CA LEU A 18 6.96 0.06 7.67
C LEU A 18 6.67 -0.91 6.52
N ILE A 19 7.61 -1.78 6.15
CA ILE A 19 7.38 -2.85 5.16
C ILE A 19 6.23 -3.75 5.60
N GLY A 20 6.16 -4.11 6.89
CA GLY A 20 5.05 -4.89 7.45
C GLY A 20 3.70 -4.19 7.25
N ALA A 21 3.61 -2.92 7.66
CA ALA A 21 2.39 -2.11 7.50
C ALA A 21 1.98 -1.96 6.03
N LEU A 22 2.93 -1.68 5.14
CA LEU A 22 2.70 -1.56 3.70
C LEU A 22 2.17 -2.85 3.09
N ASN A 23 2.73 -4.00 3.46
CA ASN A 23 2.27 -5.30 2.96
C ASN A 23 0.83 -5.60 3.40
N VAL A 24 0.50 -5.33 4.66
CA VAL A 24 -0.88 -5.49 5.17
C VAL A 24 -1.84 -4.63 4.36
N MET A 25 -1.52 -3.34 4.15
CA MET A 25 -2.39 -2.43 3.41
C MET A 25 -2.50 -2.79 1.92
N LYS A 26 -1.39 -3.24 1.32
CA LYS A 26 -1.35 -3.76 -0.05
C LYS A 26 -2.28 -4.96 -0.19
N ASP A 27 -2.21 -5.93 0.72
CA ASP A 27 -3.06 -7.12 0.70
C ASP A 27 -4.54 -6.77 0.91
N LYS A 28 -4.85 -5.85 1.84
CA LYS A 28 -6.23 -5.34 2.01
C LYS A 28 -6.78 -4.74 0.71
N ALA A 29 -6.03 -3.83 0.07
CA ALA A 29 -6.46 -3.16 -1.15
C ALA A 29 -6.59 -4.15 -2.32
N HIS A 30 -5.66 -5.09 -2.45
CA HIS A 30 -5.71 -6.15 -3.44
C HIS A 30 -6.94 -7.04 -3.25
N ASN A 31 -7.15 -7.56 -2.03
CA ASN A 31 -8.26 -8.44 -1.72
C ASN A 31 -9.60 -7.74 -1.95
N ALA A 32 -9.77 -6.50 -1.48
CA ALA A 32 -10.96 -5.70 -1.74
C ALA A 32 -11.22 -5.52 -3.24
N ALA A 33 -10.17 -5.23 -4.03
CA ALA A 33 -10.29 -5.11 -5.48
C ALA A 33 -10.70 -6.42 -6.16
N HIS A 34 -10.48 -7.58 -5.55
CA HIS A 34 -10.83 -8.88 -6.11
C HIS A 34 -12.17 -9.41 -5.60
N GLN A 35 -12.47 -9.23 -4.31
CA GLN A 35 -13.59 -9.85 -3.61
C GLN A 35 -14.87 -9.02 -3.60
N TRP A 36 -14.78 -7.70 -3.78
CA TRP A 36 -15.98 -6.86 -3.89
C TRP A 36 -16.57 -7.05 -5.26
N GLU A 37 -17.53 -7.95 -5.36
CA GLU A 37 -18.20 -8.34 -6.59
C GLU A 37 -19.52 -7.57 -6.77
N LEU A 38 -19.89 -7.37 -8.03
CA LEU A 38 -21.17 -6.78 -8.43
C LEU A 38 -21.95 -7.76 -9.31
N LEU A 39 -21.23 -8.50 -10.15
CA LEU A 39 -21.81 -9.40 -11.13
C LEU A 39 -22.17 -10.72 -10.46
N ASP A 40 -23.27 -11.32 -10.89
CA ASP A 40 -23.60 -12.71 -10.56
C ASP A 40 -22.71 -13.70 -11.31
N GLU A 41 -22.94 -15.00 -11.07
CA GLU A 41 -22.21 -16.11 -11.69
C GLU A 41 -22.27 -16.12 -13.23
N ASP A 42 -23.29 -15.48 -13.82
CA ASP A 42 -23.45 -15.35 -15.28
C ASP A 42 -22.74 -14.09 -15.83
N GLY A 43 -22.06 -13.32 -14.97
CA GLY A 43 -21.42 -12.06 -15.35
C GLY A 43 -22.40 -10.91 -15.57
N ARG A 44 -23.61 -10.95 -15.00
CA ARG A 44 -24.65 -9.93 -15.15
C ARG A 44 -24.85 -9.15 -13.86
N VAL A 45 -25.35 -7.92 -13.96
CA VAL A 45 -25.84 -7.21 -12.77
C VAL A 45 -27.11 -7.93 -12.29
N PRO A 46 -27.21 -8.36 -11.01
CA PRO A 46 -28.39 -9.00 -10.48
C PRO A 46 -29.65 -8.16 -10.71
N ALA A 47 -30.80 -8.81 -10.94
CA ALA A 47 -32.05 -8.10 -11.18
C ALA A 47 -32.48 -7.19 -10.00
N ALA A 48 -32.08 -7.57 -8.78
CA ALA A 48 -32.24 -6.81 -7.55
C ALA A 48 -30.89 -6.76 -6.80
N PRO A 49 -29.99 -5.84 -7.19
CA PRO A 49 -28.69 -5.71 -6.53
C PRO A 49 -28.88 -5.16 -5.10
N SER A 50 -28.09 -5.68 -4.14
CA SER A 50 -28.21 -5.28 -2.74
C SER A 50 -27.58 -3.91 -2.51
N TYR A 51 -28.40 -2.89 -2.25
CA TYR A 51 -27.93 -1.54 -1.90
C TYR A 51 -27.00 -1.54 -0.69
N THR A 52 -27.34 -2.27 0.37
CA THR A 52 -26.55 -2.27 1.62
C THR A 52 -25.18 -2.89 1.42
N VAL A 53 -25.06 -3.97 0.64
CA VAL A 53 -23.77 -4.58 0.29
C VAL A 53 -22.92 -3.61 -0.55
N LEU A 54 -23.52 -2.97 -1.55
CA LEU A 54 -22.80 -2.02 -2.40
C LEU A 54 -22.36 -0.76 -1.64
N LEU A 55 -23.17 -0.28 -0.70
CA LEU A 55 -22.81 0.82 0.20
C LEU A 55 -21.70 0.41 1.17
N GLN A 56 -21.66 -0.86 1.59
CA GLN A 56 -20.57 -1.38 2.41
C GLN A 56 -19.23 -1.28 1.69
N HIS A 57 -19.17 -1.61 0.39
CA HIS A 57 -17.94 -1.40 -0.40
C HIS A 57 -17.45 0.06 -0.37
N ALA A 58 -18.37 1.03 -0.39
CA ALA A 58 -18.01 2.45 -0.30
C ALA A 58 -17.45 2.81 1.08
N THR A 59 -18.06 2.27 2.14
CA THR A 59 -17.63 2.47 3.53
C THR A 59 -16.26 1.87 3.76
N ASP A 60 -16.07 0.61 3.37
CA ASP A 60 -14.80 -0.10 3.53
C ASP A 60 -13.68 0.57 2.69
N ALA A 61 -14.00 1.06 1.49
CA ALA A 61 -13.05 1.83 0.69
C ALA A 61 -12.63 3.13 1.38
N GLN A 62 -13.57 3.81 2.06
CA GLN A 62 -13.32 5.07 2.76
C GLN A 62 -12.42 4.85 3.97
N ASP A 63 -12.63 3.75 4.71
CA ASP A 63 -11.79 3.36 5.83
C ASP A 63 -10.38 2.96 5.36
N LEU A 64 -10.27 2.19 4.27
CA LEU A 64 -8.99 1.87 3.65
C LEU A 64 -8.24 3.13 3.21
N SER A 65 -8.93 4.07 2.56
CA SER A 65 -8.32 5.35 2.15
C SER A 65 -7.80 6.15 3.34
N ARG A 66 -8.55 6.16 4.45
CA ARG A 66 -8.13 6.81 5.70
C ARG A 66 -6.89 6.15 6.30
N GLU A 67 -6.83 4.82 6.33
CA GLU A 67 -5.66 4.07 6.81
C GLU A 67 -4.41 4.37 5.95
N VAL A 68 -4.54 4.40 4.62
CA VAL A 68 -3.44 4.74 3.70
C VAL A 68 -2.98 6.18 3.90
N LEU A 69 -3.91 7.13 4.04
CA LEU A 69 -3.58 8.53 4.34
C LEU A 69 -2.83 8.66 5.67
N ARG A 70 -3.28 7.94 6.70
CA ARG A 70 -2.64 7.93 8.01
C ARG A 70 -1.21 7.42 7.91
N LEU A 71 -0.99 6.28 7.25
CA LEU A 71 0.35 5.73 7.02
C LEU A 71 1.26 6.72 6.30
N THR A 72 0.77 7.37 5.24
CA THR A 72 1.50 8.40 4.50
C THR A 72 1.86 9.58 5.41
N SER A 73 0.92 10.04 6.25
CA SER A 73 1.13 11.16 7.15
C SER A 73 2.13 10.85 8.27
N GLU A 74 2.11 9.62 8.79
CA GLU A 74 3.04 9.14 9.81
C GLU A 74 4.46 9.07 9.23
N PHE A 75 4.60 8.52 8.01
CA PHE A 75 5.89 8.48 7.32
C PHE A 75 6.43 9.87 6.99
N ALA A 76 5.58 10.79 6.51
CA ALA A 76 5.96 12.16 6.21
C ALA A 76 6.46 12.94 7.45
N ARG A 77 6.01 12.56 8.65
CA ARG A 77 6.46 13.14 9.91
C ARG A 77 7.75 12.51 10.45
N SER A 78 8.18 11.39 9.88
CA SER A 78 9.44 10.75 10.26
C SER A 78 10.64 11.61 9.83
N PRO A 79 11.79 11.54 10.52
CA PRO A 79 12.99 12.27 10.13
C PRO A 79 13.57 11.81 8.79
N HIS A 80 13.08 10.70 8.24
CA HIS A 80 13.60 10.09 7.02
C HIS A 80 12.97 10.63 5.73
N HIS A 81 11.89 11.40 5.82
CA HIS A 81 11.15 11.86 4.63
C HIS A 81 11.99 12.72 3.66
N THR A 82 13.04 13.39 4.17
CA THR A 82 13.94 14.23 3.35
C THR A 82 15.14 13.49 2.77
N THR A 83 15.37 12.23 3.14
CA THR A 83 16.45 11.44 2.53
C THR A 83 16.05 11.08 1.09
N ARG A 84 17.03 10.73 0.25
CA ARG A 84 16.75 10.35 -1.14
C ARG A 84 15.76 9.18 -1.21
N ASP A 85 16.02 8.11 -0.47
CA ASP A 85 15.20 6.91 -0.47
C ASP A 85 13.85 7.17 0.21
N GLY A 86 13.84 7.95 1.30
CA GLY A 86 12.62 8.36 1.97
C GLY A 86 11.71 9.22 1.08
N SER A 87 12.27 10.13 0.29
CA SER A 87 11.50 10.93 -0.68
C SER A 87 10.86 10.05 -1.77
N THR A 88 11.57 9.03 -2.25
CA THR A 88 11.02 8.04 -3.20
C THR A 88 9.87 7.24 -2.59
N VAL A 89 10.03 6.74 -1.36
CA VAL A 89 8.97 6.04 -0.62
C VAL A 89 7.76 6.94 -0.41
N LEU A 90 7.98 8.20 0.00
CA LEU A 90 6.90 9.16 0.22
C LEU A 90 6.12 9.45 -1.08
N LYS A 91 6.80 9.53 -2.22
CA LYS A 91 6.15 9.69 -3.53
C LYS A 91 5.21 8.52 -3.84
N LYS A 92 5.63 7.28 -3.55
CA LYS A 92 4.79 6.07 -3.75
C LYS A 92 3.59 6.05 -2.79
N LEU A 93 3.81 6.42 -1.52
CA LEU A 93 2.75 6.58 -0.53
C LEU A 93 1.73 7.68 -0.92
N ALA A 94 2.20 8.80 -1.47
CA ALA A 94 1.32 9.84 -2.00
C ALA A 94 0.48 9.32 -3.18
N SER A 95 1.07 8.56 -4.11
CA SER A 95 0.32 7.91 -5.20
C SER A 95 -0.74 6.93 -4.66
N ALA A 96 -0.40 6.12 -3.66
CA ALA A 96 -1.33 5.20 -3.02
C ALA A 96 -2.51 5.95 -2.36
N THR A 97 -2.21 7.06 -1.67
CA THR A 97 -3.20 7.92 -1.01
C THR A 97 -4.17 8.50 -2.02
N THR A 98 -3.67 9.15 -3.08
CA THR A 98 -4.50 9.70 -4.15
C THR A 98 -5.38 8.62 -4.79
N ALA A 99 -4.79 7.50 -5.21
CA ALA A 99 -5.55 6.40 -5.80
C ALA A 99 -6.65 5.89 -4.86
N SER A 100 -6.35 5.70 -3.57
CA SER A 100 -7.31 5.19 -2.59
C SER A 100 -8.49 6.13 -2.39
N SER A 101 -8.25 7.45 -2.38
CA SER A 101 -9.30 8.46 -2.19
C SER A 101 -10.31 8.54 -3.34
N HIS A 102 -9.95 8.01 -4.51
CA HIS A 102 -10.88 7.96 -5.64
C HIS A 102 -11.83 6.78 -5.57
N ALA A 103 -11.51 5.68 -4.88
CA ALA A 103 -12.36 4.48 -4.87
C ALA A 103 -13.74 4.67 -4.20
N PRO A 104 -13.87 5.29 -3.01
CA PRO A 104 -15.14 5.44 -2.31
C PRO A 104 -16.28 6.06 -3.12
N PRO A 105 -16.09 7.21 -3.82
CA PRO A 105 -17.19 7.82 -4.56
C PRO A 105 -17.72 6.96 -5.71
N TYR A 106 -16.88 6.13 -6.35
CA TYR A 106 -17.34 5.21 -7.39
C TYR A 106 -18.19 4.07 -6.83
N PHE A 107 -17.82 3.52 -5.67
CA PHE A 107 -18.66 2.54 -4.98
C PHE A 107 -19.97 3.15 -4.48
N ALA A 108 -19.95 4.39 -3.98
CA ALA A 108 -21.16 5.11 -3.57
C ALA A 108 -22.12 5.33 -4.76
N LYS A 109 -21.61 5.75 -5.92
CA LYS A 109 -22.41 5.86 -7.16
C LYS A 109 -22.98 4.52 -7.60
N THR A 110 -22.21 3.44 -7.48
CA THR A 110 -22.71 2.09 -7.77
C THR A 110 -23.93 1.76 -6.89
N ALA A 111 -23.88 2.09 -5.59
CA ALA A 111 -25.00 1.90 -4.69
C ALA A 111 -26.20 2.80 -5.03
N GLU A 112 -25.97 4.05 -5.45
CA GLU A 112 -27.00 4.96 -5.93
C GLU A 112 -27.75 4.42 -7.17
N TYR A 113 -27.01 3.87 -8.13
CA TYR A 113 -27.62 3.22 -9.29
C TYR A 113 -28.42 1.97 -8.91
N ALA A 114 -27.98 1.19 -7.91
CA ALA A 114 -28.75 0.05 -7.40
C ALA A 114 -30.13 0.48 -6.88
N LEU A 115 -30.20 1.57 -6.10
CA LEU A 115 -31.46 2.14 -5.63
C LEU A 115 -32.34 2.63 -6.79
N SER A 116 -31.73 3.25 -7.78
CA SER A 116 -32.44 3.76 -8.97
C SER A 116 -33.00 2.62 -9.81
N LEU A 117 -32.26 1.51 -9.93
CA LEU A 117 -32.65 0.32 -10.70
C LEU A 117 -33.89 -0.36 -10.09
N LEU A 118 -34.02 -0.37 -8.76
CA LEU A 118 -35.21 -0.90 -8.08
C LEU A 118 -36.48 -0.12 -8.39
N ARG A 119 -36.36 1.17 -8.71
CA ARG A 119 -37.49 2.07 -9.03
C ARG A 119 -37.81 2.14 -10.51
N SER A 120 -36.90 1.68 -11.37
CA SER A 120 -37.02 1.79 -12.81
C SER A 120 -37.81 0.63 -13.42
N THR A 121 -38.91 0.97 -14.11
CA THR A 121 -39.76 0.03 -14.86
C THR A 121 -39.46 0.02 -16.36
N THR A 122 -38.71 1.00 -16.88
CA THR A 122 -38.43 1.14 -18.31
C THR A 122 -37.20 0.30 -18.70
N PRO A 123 -37.28 -0.55 -19.74
CA PRO A 123 -36.14 -1.36 -20.17
C PRO A 123 -34.88 -0.56 -20.51
N ALA A 124 -35.03 0.59 -21.18
CA ALA A 124 -33.91 1.46 -21.55
C ALA A 124 -33.19 2.04 -20.33
N ASP A 125 -33.94 2.55 -19.35
CA ASP A 125 -33.40 3.09 -18.11
C ASP A 125 -32.68 2.00 -17.32
N ARG A 126 -33.26 0.80 -17.22
CA ARG A 126 -32.63 -0.34 -16.55
C ARG A 126 -31.31 -0.72 -17.18
N GLN A 127 -31.24 -0.74 -18.52
CA GLN A 127 -29.98 -1.01 -19.23
C GLN A 127 -28.92 0.06 -18.96
N TYR A 128 -29.33 1.33 -19.03
CA TYR A 128 -28.43 2.46 -18.75
C TYR A 128 -27.88 2.39 -17.31
N LEU A 129 -28.74 2.19 -16.33
CA LEU A 129 -28.35 2.09 -14.91
C LEU A 129 -27.40 0.92 -14.67
N SER A 130 -27.72 -0.28 -15.18
CA SER A 130 -26.85 -1.45 -15.07
C SER A 130 -25.48 -1.23 -15.71
N ASN A 131 -25.42 -0.62 -16.90
CA ASN A 131 -24.14 -0.33 -17.56
C ASN A 131 -23.27 0.64 -16.72
N ASN A 132 -23.87 1.69 -16.16
CA ASN A 132 -23.13 2.64 -15.32
C ASN A 132 -22.72 2.01 -13.99
N MET A 133 -23.53 1.12 -13.39
CA MET A 133 -23.12 0.34 -12.21
C MET A 133 -21.85 -0.45 -12.47
N VAL A 134 -21.81 -1.19 -13.59
CA VAL A 134 -20.63 -1.99 -13.95
C VAL A 134 -19.42 -1.09 -14.17
N HIS A 135 -19.60 0.03 -14.88
CA HIS A 135 -18.52 0.97 -15.15
C HIS A 135 -17.93 1.58 -13.88
N ASP A 136 -18.78 2.14 -13.01
CA ASP A 136 -18.33 2.79 -11.79
C ASP A 136 -17.73 1.78 -10.80
N HIS A 137 -18.35 0.62 -10.62
CA HIS A 137 -17.82 -0.41 -9.73
C HIS A 137 -16.45 -0.93 -10.19
N ALA A 138 -16.31 -1.22 -11.48
CA ALA A 138 -15.02 -1.61 -12.07
C ALA A 138 -13.97 -0.50 -11.93
N THR A 139 -14.38 0.76 -12.04
CA THR A 139 -13.50 1.91 -11.86
C THR A 139 -13.04 2.01 -10.40
N GLY A 140 -13.93 1.87 -9.42
CA GLY A 140 -13.58 1.80 -8.00
C GLY A 140 -12.56 0.69 -7.70
N ARG A 141 -12.81 -0.53 -8.20
CA ARG A 141 -11.87 -1.66 -8.09
C ARG A 141 -10.52 -1.38 -8.75
N SER A 142 -10.51 -0.67 -9.88
CA SER A 142 -9.26 -0.28 -10.56
C SER A 142 -8.39 0.64 -9.71
N TYR A 143 -9.01 1.57 -8.96
CA TYR A 143 -8.29 2.44 -8.03
C TYR A 143 -7.69 1.66 -6.87
N LEU A 144 -8.42 0.69 -6.30
CA LEU A 144 -7.88 -0.20 -5.27
C LEU A 144 -6.68 -1.02 -5.76
N ARG A 145 -6.69 -1.52 -7.01
CA ARG A 145 -5.52 -2.18 -7.62
C ARG A 145 -4.32 -1.24 -7.71
N ARG A 146 -4.51 0.00 -8.18
CA ARG A 146 -3.45 1.02 -8.25
C ARG A 146 -2.91 1.40 -6.86
N THR A 147 -3.78 1.45 -5.85
CA THR A 147 -3.36 1.63 -4.45
C THR A 147 -2.48 0.48 -4.00
N SER A 148 -2.90 -0.77 -4.22
CA SER A 148 -2.09 -1.96 -3.92
C SER A 148 -0.74 -1.94 -4.62
N GLU A 149 -0.70 -1.63 -5.92
CA GLU A 149 0.54 -1.52 -6.69
C GLU A 149 1.49 -0.47 -6.12
N SER A 150 0.97 0.71 -5.78
CA SER A 150 1.77 1.80 -5.19
C SER A 150 2.33 1.44 -3.82
N LEU A 151 1.55 0.74 -2.98
CA LEU A 151 1.98 0.24 -1.68
C LEU A 151 3.06 -0.85 -1.81
N ARG A 152 2.90 -1.77 -2.78
CA ARG A 152 3.91 -2.77 -3.11
C ARG A 152 5.22 -2.13 -3.54
N ASP A 153 5.15 -1.11 -4.40
CA ASP A 153 6.32 -0.38 -4.88
C ASP A 153 7.03 0.35 -3.73
N ALA A 154 6.29 0.95 -2.80
CA ALA A 154 6.87 1.56 -1.60
C ALA A 154 7.60 0.52 -0.72
N ALA A 155 7.00 -0.66 -0.53
CA ALA A 155 7.62 -1.73 0.24
C ALA A 155 8.88 -2.27 -0.43
N LYS A 156 8.88 -2.35 -1.77
CA LYS A 156 10.05 -2.75 -2.55
C LYS A 156 11.20 -1.77 -2.38
N GLU A 157 10.92 -0.46 -2.46
CA GLU A 157 11.95 0.58 -2.27
C GLU A 157 12.63 0.47 -0.90
N LEU A 158 11.84 0.22 0.15
CA LEU A 158 12.38 -0.01 1.50
C LEU A 158 13.18 -1.31 1.60
N HIS A 159 12.78 -2.37 0.89
CA HIS A 159 13.53 -3.62 0.85
C HIS A 159 14.89 -3.44 0.15
N ASP A 160 14.91 -2.72 -0.97
CA ASP A 160 16.11 -2.40 -1.73
C ASP A 160 17.05 -1.52 -0.87
N HIS A 161 16.50 -0.57 -0.11
CA HIS A 161 17.23 0.23 0.89
C HIS A 161 17.91 -0.66 1.95
N LEU A 162 17.19 -1.63 2.53
CA LEU A 162 17.76 -2.58 3.50
C LEU A 162 18.87 -3.46 2.88
N GLY A 163 18.73 -3.83 1.61
CA GLY A 163 19.77 -4.53 0.86
C GLY A 163 21.06 -3.72 0.73
N PHE A 164 20.91 -2.42 0.43
CA PHE A 164 22.03 -1.49 0.34
C PHE A 164 22.75 -1.30 1.69
N GLN A 165 22.00 -1.14 2.79
CA GLN A 165 22.59 -1.07 4.13
C GLN A 165 23.42 -2.30 4.48
N ARG A 166 22.91 -3.49 4.14
CA ARG A 166 23.61 -4.75 4.39
C ARG A 166 24.91 -4.85 3.60
N PHE A 167 24.91 -4.37 2.35
CA PHE A 167 26.11 -4.33 1.52
C PHE A 167 27.16 -3.39 2.10
N LEU A 168 26.78 -2.18 2.51
CA LEU A 168 27.70 -1.23 3.18
C LEU A 168 28.32 -1.81 4.46
N ALA A 169 27.51 -2.49 5.28
CA ALA A 169 28.00 -3.15 6.49
C ALA A 169 29.01 -4.29 6.21
N GLN A 170 28.93 -4.94 5.05
CA GLN A 170 29.89 -5.98 4.65
C GLN A 170 31.22 -5.37 4.20
N LEU A 171 31.18 -4.26 3.45
CA LEU A 171 32.39 -3.55 3.00
C LEU A 171 33.21 -3.04 4.19
N THR A 172 32.57 -2.39 5.16
CA THR A 172 33.27 -1.86 6.35
C THR A 172 33.86 -2.96 7.24
N ARG A 173 33.24 -4.15 7.25
CA ARG A 173 33.77 -5.33 7.95
C ARG A 173 35.02 -5.90 7.29
N GLN A 174 35.13 -5.83 5.97
CA GLN A 174 36.33 -6.27 5.24
C GLN A 174 37.50 -5.29 5.38
N GLU A 175 37.24 -4.00 5.56
CA GLU A 175 38.29 -2.98 5.77
C GLU A 175 38.85 -2.94 7.20
N SER A 176 38.19 -3.60 8.16
CA SER A 176 38.65 -3.66 9.55
C SER A 176 39.79 -4.68 9.71
N PRO A 177 40.98 -4.30 10.20
CA PRO A 177 42.07 -5.24 10.43
C PRO A 177 41.62 -6.36 11.38
N PRO A 178 42.03 -7.62 11.17
CA PRO A 178 41.72 -8.70 12.10
C PRO A 178 42.22 -8.32 13.50
N ALA A 179 41.36 -8.51 14.51
CA ALA A 179 41.72 -8.24 15.89
C ALA A 179 43.00 -9.01 16.25
N PRO A 180 44.00 -8.36 16.88
CA PRO A 180 45.25 -9.03 17.20
C PRO A 180 44.97 -10.23 18.12
N PRO A 181 45.70 -11.35 17.94
CA PRO A 181 45.47 -12.55 18.73
C PRO A 181 45.65 -12.26 20.22
N ALA A 182 44.80 -12.87 21.05
CA ALA A 182 44.85 -12.70 22.49
C ALA A 182 46.26 -13.04 23.04
N PRO A 183 46.80 -12.25 23.99
CA PRO A 183 48.11 -12.53 24.56
C PRO A 183 48.10 -13.92 25.22
N ARG A 184 49.03 -14.78 24.80
CA ARG A 184 49.22 -16.09 25.45
C ARG A 184 49.70 -15.88 26.89
N PRO A 185 49.19 -16.63 27.88
CA PRO A 185 49.70 -16.56 29.25
C PRO A 185 51.18 -16.95 29.24
N GLY A 186 52.06 -16.00 29.56
CA GLY A 186 53.50 -16.19 29.62
C GLY A 186 53.86 -17.22 30.70
N GLY A 187 54.65 -18.21 30.31
CA GLY A 187 55.22 -19.21 31.22
C GLY A 187 56.14 -18.56 32.25
N ARG A 188 56.00 -18.99 33.50
CA ARG A 188 56.90 -18.68 34.62
C ARG A 188 58.32 -19.19 34.31
N PRO A 189 59.37 -18.35 34.38
CA PRO A 189 60.74 -18.84 34.48
C PRO A 189 60.97 -19.39 35.90
N ARG A 190 61.68 -20.52 35.99
CA ARG A 190 62.24 -21.06 37.23
C ARG A 190 63.53 -20.33 37.60
#